data_AF-A0A3N2M363-F1
#
_entry.id   AF-A0A3N2M363-F1
#
_cell.length_a   1.000
_cell.length_b   1.000
_cell.length_c   1.000
_cell.angle_alpha   90.00
_cell.angle_beta   90.00
_cell.angle_gamma   90.00
#
_symmetry.space_group_name_H-M   'P 1'
#
loop_
_entity.id
_entity.type
_entity.pdbx_description
1 polymer ?
#
loop_
_entity_poly.entity_id
_entity_poly.type
_entity_poly.pdbx_seq_one_letter_code
_entity_poly.pdbx_strand_id
1 'polypeptide(L)'
;MITKIIRYVAAAALMVGFAACNDDDSPTYQTPTEPMVLNTPPFASQLYILNPEGMMDFSVERQPDYGFLASVNYGLEVSLDKDKVRQISPEKLTSQNIEVKESAVATAMCVLNGIENSEDWEAKPEAHEAQTLYVRATAQLPGVESSLVVSDWVTLDKVQPYFAVPEPGFIYILGTCNGWPTPDATSAGALADWRLFESQTAIGSNVYTGVFDMPAAPVFRFYTALEGWDVNSFGSQAEDNPIDYTLTDGQWQGKLVAGKGSLSFPDYPGGTMTIMVNLNDNSIQVMSGDRRTTE
;
A
#
# COMPACT_ATOMS: atom_id res chain seq x y z
N MET A 1 58.06 -43.20 54.92
CA MET A 1 58.06 -42.03 54.02
C MET A 1 57.66 -42.51 52.63
N ILE A 2 56.58 -41.94 52.08
CA ILE A 2 56.32 -41.61 50.66
C ILE A 2 56.82 -42.68 49.64
N THR A 3 55.97 -43.39 48.87
CA THR A 3 55.30 -42.85 47.67
C THR A 3 54.38 -43.90 46.99
N LYS A 4 53.11 -43.50 46.75
CA LYS A 4 52.14 -43.74 45.64
C LYS A 4 52.15 -45.10 44.90
N ILE A 5 51.09 -45.90 44.93
CA ILE A 5 49.72 -45.80 44.32
C ILE A 5 49.62 -46.28 42.85
N ILE A 6 49.10 -47.52 42.71
CA ILE A 6 47.97 -48.03 41.88
C ILE A 6 48.10 -47.98 40.34
N ARG A 7 47.94 -49.14 39.66
CA ARG A 7 46.71 -49.56 38.89
C ARG A 7 46.83 -50.97 38.30
N TYR A 8 45.87 -51.81 38.65
CA TYR A 8 45.64 -53.15 38.12
C TYR A 8 44.77 -53.12 36.85
N VAL A 9 45.07 -54.09 35.99
CA VAL A 9 44.42 -54.53 34.75
C VAL A 9 43.02 -55.14 35.01
N ALA A 10 42.07 -55.00 34.08
CA ALA A 10 41.39 -56.13 33.41
C ALA A 10 40.06 -55.72 32.72
N ALA A 11 39.89 -56.26 31.52
CA ALA A 11 38.67 -56.22 30.71
C ALA A 11 37.64 -57.25 31.18
N ALA A 12 36.35 -56.96 31.01
CA ALA A 12 35.28 -57.96 30.86
C ALA A 12 34.11 -57.34 30.08
N ALA A 13 33.60 -58.13 29.13
CA ALA A 13 32.60 -57.76 28.14
C ALA A 13 31.16 -58.13 28.56
N LEU A 14 30.22 -57.76 27.68
CA LEU A 14 28.84 -58.23 27.48
C LEU A 14 27.66 -57.47 28.13
N MET A 15 26.83 -56.98 27.19
CA MET A 15 25.36 -56.93 27.19
C MET A 15 24.67 -55.90 28.10
N VAL A 16 24.53 -54.69 27.57
CA VAL A 16 23.31 -53.91 27.78
C VAL A 16 22.69 -53.72 26.39
N GLY A 17 21.52 -54.31 26.19
CA GLY A 17 20.75 -54.09 24.97
C GLY A 17 20.47 -52.61 24.83
N PHE A 18 20.98 -52.00 23.77
CA PHE A 18 20.39 -50.78 23.26
C PHE A 18 18.98 -51.17 22.81
N ALA A 19 17.99 -50.86 23.64
CA ALA A 19 16.66 -50.61 23.13
C ALA A 19 16.84 -49.55 22.04
N ALA A 20 16.63 -49.95 20.79
CA ALA A 20 16.46 -49.02 19.70
C ALA A 20 15.18 -48.24 20.02
N CYS A 21 15.33 -47.06 20.62
CA CYS A 21 14.31 -46.01 20.53
C CYS A 21 14.25 -45.58 19.06
N ASN A 22 13.48 -46.31 18.27
CA ASN A 22 12.84 -45.73 17.08
C ASN A 22 11.51 -45.14 17.54
N ASP A 23 11.58 -44.12 18.39
CA ASP A 23 10.48 -43.17 18.46
C ASP A 23 10.78 -42.15 17.35
N ASP A 24 10.40 -42.52 16.12
CA ASP A 24 10.31 -41.57 15.03
C ASP A 24 9.05 -40.71 15.26
N ASP A 25 9.05 -40.00 16.39
CA ASP A 25 8.06 -38.99 16.79
C ASP A 25 8.44 -37.63 16.18
N SER A 26 8.90 -37.64 14.93
CA SER A 26 9.11 -36.40 14.22
C SER A 26 7.73 -35.82 13.87
N PRO A 27 7.39 -34.59 14.32
CA PRO A 27 6.10 -33.99 14.04
C PRO A 27 5.89 -33.93 12.52
N THR A 28 4.82 -34.55 12.04
CA THR A 28 4.47 -34.57 10.61
C THR A 28 3.35 -33.58 10.36
N TYR A 29 3.42 -32.91 9.21
CA TYR A 29 2.34 -32.05 8.74
C TYR A 29 1.08 -32.88 8.50
N GLN A 30 -0.04 -32.44 9.07
CA GLN A 30 -1.36 -32.94 8.73
C GLN A 30 -2.23 -31.80 8.19
N THR A 31 -3.14 -32.15 7.28
CA THR A 31 -4.20 -31.24 6.86
C THR A 31 -5.21 -31.12 8.00
N PRO A 32 -5.57 -29.89 8.43
CA PRO A 32 -6.57 -29.69 9.48
C PRO A 32 -7.89 -30.38 9.14
N THR A 33 -8.39 -31.19 10.07
CA THR A 33 -9.65 -31.95 9.91
C THR A 33 -10.85 -31.26 10.54
N GLU A 34 -10.61 -30.46 11.59
CA GLU A 34 -11.61 -29.63 12.23
C GLU A 34 -11.69 -28.25 11.57
N PRO A 35 -12.89 -27.68 11.34
CA PRO A 35 -13.01 -26.39 10.67
C PRO A 35 -12.46 -25.25 11.55
N MET A 36 -11.73 -24.33 10.94
CA MET A 36 -11.39 -23.06 11.59
C MET A 36 -12.65 -22.26 11.88
N VAL A 37 -12.73 -21.64 13.05
CA VAL A 37 -13.91 -20.87 13.48
C VAL A 37 -13.52 -19.43 13.79
N LEU A 38 -14.17 -18.49 13.11
CA LEU A 38 -14.11 -17.06 13.42
C LEU A 38 -15.27 -16.71 14.35
N ASN A 39 -15.00 -16.01 15.45
CA ASN A 39 -16.04 -15.52 16.35
C ASN A 39 -16.94 -14.51 15.64
N THR A 40 -18.24 -14.57 15.92
CA THR A 40 -19.16 -13.49 15.54
C THR A 40 -18.91 -12.31 16.48
N PRO A 41 -18.48 -11.13 15.98
CA PRO A 41 -18.21 -10.00 16.84
C PRO A 41 -19.50 -9.46 17.47
N PRO A 42 -19.43 -8.82 18.66
CA PRO A 42 -20.61 -8.31 19.36
C PRO A 42 -21.35 -7.18 18.60
N PHE A 43 -20.65 -6.54 17.65
CA PHE A 43 -21.21 -5.51 16.78
C PHE A 43 -21.86 -6.05 15.50
N ALA A 44 -21.88 -7.38 15.27
CA ALA A 44 -22.31 -7.97 14.00
C ALA A 44 -23.70 -7.51 13.52
N SER A 45 -24.66 -7.33 14.43
CA SER A 45 -26.01 -6.87 14.07
C SER A 45 -26.26 -5.37 14.28
N GLN A 46 -25.22 -4.62 14.68
CA GLN A 46 -25.31 -3.18 14.90
C GLN A 46 -24.96 -2.41 13.63
N LEU A 47 -25.42 -1.16 13.54
CA LEU A 47 -24.87 -0.24 12.54
C LEU A 47 -23.43 0.08 12.92
N TYR A 48 -22.50 -0.33 12.07
CA TYR A 48 -21.08 -0.03 12.20
C TYR A 48 -20.69 0.97 11.10
N ILE A 49 -20.38 2.21 11.48
CA ILE A 49 -19.91 3.23 10.54
C ILE A 49 -18.38 3.20 10.56
N LEU A 50 -17.77 2.94 9.39
CA LEU A 50 -16.32 2.88 9.29
C LEU A 50 -15.69 4.27 9.50
N ASN A 51 -14.55 4.29 10.19
CA ASN A 51 -13.76 5.47 10.54
C ASN A 51 -12.39 5.39 9.84
N PRO A 52 -11.92 6.47 9.17
CA PRO A 52 -10.58 6.58 8.59
C PRO A 52 -9.41 6.14 9.48
N GLU A 53 -9.52 6.39 10.78
CA GLU A 53 -8.47 6.07 11.78
C GLU A 53 -8.85 4.85 12.65
N GLY A 54 -9.97 4.19 12.35
CA GLY A 54 -10.50 3.09 13.13
C GLY A 54 -9.78 1.75 12.88
N MET A 55 -9.88 0.88 13.87
CA MET A 55 -9.42 -0.51 13.81
C MET A 55 -10.59 -1.44 14.12
N MET A 56 -10.66 -2.55 13.40
CA MET A 56 -11.66 -3.60 13.61
C MET A 56 -10.97 -4.88 14.06
N ASP A 57 -11.47 -5.45 15.15
CA ASP A 57 -10.95 -6.66 15.75
C ASP A 57 -11.83 -7.87 15.46
N PHE A 58 -11.20 -8.94 14.98
CA PHE A 58 -11.80 -10.26 14.85
C PHE A 58 -10.97 -11.28 15.63
N SER A 59 -11.61 -12.29 16.20
CA SER A 59 -10.90 -13.34 16.94
C SER A 59 -11.21 -14.73 16.36
N VAL A 60 -10.17 -15.49 16.08
CA VAL A 60 -10.28 -16.90 15.71
C VAL A 60 -10.51 -17.70 17.00
N GLU A 61 -11.69 -18.32 17.13
CA GLU A 61 -12.06 -19.16 18.27
C GLU A 61 -11.30 -20.49 18.24
N ARG A 62 -11.25 -21.11 17.05
CA ARG A 62 -10.59 -22.39 16.83
C ARG A 62 -9.62 -22.27 15.68
N GLN A 63 -8.35 -22.41 16.00
CA GLN A 63 -7.26 -22.45 15.02
C GLN A 63 -7.25 -23.78 14.27
N PRO A 64 -6.72 -23.81 13.03
CA PRO A 64 -6.41 -25.07 12.36
C PRO A 64 -5.32 -25.85 13.09
N ASP A 65 -5.50 -27.17 13.24
CA ASP A 65 -4.48 -28.08 13.77
C ASP A 65 -3.65 -28.70 12.63
N TYR A 66 -2.43 -28.20 12.45
CA TYR A 66 -1.48 -28.70 11.46
C TYR A 66 -0.65 -29.91 11.93
N GLY A 67 -0.93 -30.45 13.12
CA GLY A 67 -0.26 -31.63 13.67
C GLY A 67 1.00 -31.32 14.48
N PHE A 68 1.35 -30.05 14.57
CA PHE A 68 2.50 -29.57 15.33
C PHE A 68 2.35 -28.08 15.66
N LEU A 69 3.14 -27.61 16.62
CA LEU A 69 3.18 -26.20 16.98
C LEU A 69 3.95 -25.41 15.92
N ALA A 70 3.23 -24.60 15.16
CA ALA A 70 3.79 -23.75 14.11
C ALA A 70 3.34 -22.29 14.28
N SER A 71 4.16 -21.36 13.79
CA SER A 71 3.68 -19.99 13.56
C SER A 71 2.75 -20.00 12.35
N VAL A 72 1.54 -19.49 12.51
CA VAL A 72 0.51 -19.42 11.46
C VAL A 72 0.33 -17.96 11.06
N ASN A 73 0.25 -17.70 9.76
CA ASN A 73 -0.15 -16.41 9.23
C ASN A 73 -1.68 -16.38 9.10
N TYR A 74 -2.30 -15.39 9.72
CA TYR A 74 -3.72 -15.11 9.65
C TYR A 74 -3.99 -13.98 8.66
N GLY A 75 -5.21 -13.97 8.13
CA GLY A 75 -5.74 -12.88 7.32
C GLY A 75 -7.27 -12.84 7.39
N LEU A 76 -7.85 -11.83 6.74
CA LEU A 76 -9.29 -11.66 6.64
C LEU A 76 -9.71 -11.63 5.18
N GLU A 77 -10.81 -12.28 4.87
CA GLU A 77 -11.50 -12.16 3.60
C GLU A 77 -12.85 -11.50 3.81
N VAL A 78 -13.21 -10.58 2.92
CA VAL A 78 -14.49 -9.90 2.94
C VAL A 78 -15.21 -10.01 1.60
N SER A 79 -16.55 -9.99 1.65
CA SER A 79 -17.41 -10.10 0.48
C SER A 79 -18.77 -9.44 0.72
N LEU A 80 -19.42 -8.94 -0.34
CA LEU A 80 -20.80 -8.44 -0.29
C LEU A 80 -21.83 -9.50 -0.70
N ASP A 81 -21.41 -10.57 -1.39
CA ASP A 81 -22.28 -11.59 -1.99
C ASP A 81 -21.84 -13.04 -1.73
N LYS A 82 -20.69 -13.23 -1.07
CA LYS A 82 -19.95 -14.50 -0.87
C LYS A 82 -19.32 -15.10 -2.13
N ASP A 83 -19.43 -14.41 -3.27
CA ASP A 83 -18.86 -14.83 -4.55
C ASP A 83 -17.59 -14.02 -4.86
N LYS A 84 -17.67 -12.68 -4.78
CA LYS A 84 -16.53 -11.78 -4.96
C LYS A 84 -15.84 -11.55 -3.63
N VAL A 85 -14.56 -11.92 -3.55
CA VAL A 85 -13.80 -11.88 -2.30
C VAL A 85 -12.63 -10.91 -2.40
N ARG A 86 -12.42 -10.13 -1.34
CA ARG A 86 -11.21 -9.30 -1.15
C ARG A 86 -10.47 -9.75 0.10
N GLN A 87 -9.16 -9.92 -0.05
CA GLN A 87 -8.25 -10.14 1.07
C GLN A 87 -7.95 -8.82 1.77
N ILE A 88 -7.86 -8.87 3.08
CA ILE A 88 -7.41 -7.79 3.95
C ILE A 88 -6.29 -8.34 4.83
N SER A 89 -5.13 -7.70 4.75
CA SER A 89 -3.99 -8.03 5.60
C SER A 89 -4.18 -7.46 7.01
N PRO A 90 -3.93 -8.24 8.06
CA PRO A 90 -3.94 -7.75 9.42
C PRO A 90 -2.67 -6.95 9.72
N GLU A 91 -2.71 -6.12 10.75
CA GLU A 91 -1.53 -5.40 11.26
C GLU A 91 -0.48 -6.36 11.83
N LYS A 92 -0.90 -7.54 12.31
CA LYS A 92 -0.01 -8.60 12.78
C LYS A 92 -0.43 -9.97 12.23
N LEU A 93 0.36 -10.47 11.28
CA LEU A 93 0.12 -11.75 10.62
C LEU A 93 0.05 -12.95 11.58
N THR A 94 0.81 -12.96 12.67
CA THR A 94 0.91 -14.15 13.55
C THR A 94 -0.05 -14.14 14.73
N SER A 95 -1.08 -13.30 14.68
CA SER A 95 -2.07 -13.13 15.75
C SER A 95 -3.41 -13.76 15.38
N GLN A 96 -4.00 -14.52 16.30
CA GLN A 96 -5.38 -15.03 16.18
C GLN A 96 -6.43 -13.95 16.44
N ASN A 97 -6.02 -12.86 17.12
CA ASN A 97 -6.76 -11.61 17.13
C ASN A 97 -6.34 -10.84 15.88
N ILE A 98 -7.16 -10.93 14.85
CA ILE A 98 -6.98 -10.33 13.54
C ILE A 98 -7.45 -8.88 13.66
N GLU A 99 -6.50 -7.98 13.81
CA GLU A 99 -6.73 -6.53 13.84
C GLU A 99 -6.48 -5.97 12.43
N VAL A 100 -7.49 -5.31 11.85
CA VAL A 100 -7.42 -4.71 10.51
C VAL A 100 -7.82 -3.24 10.57
N LYS A 101 -7.22 -2.42 9.69
CA LYS A 101 -7.64 -1.03 9.51
C LYS A 101 -9.03 -0.97 8.90
N GLU A 102 -9.90 -0.14 9.44
CA GLU A 102 -11.21 0.12 8.86
C GLU A 102 -11.12 0.77 7.47
N SER A 103 -10.03 1.50 7.19
CA SER A 103 -9.73 1.98 5.84
C SER A 103 -9.52 0.85 4.83
N ALA A 104 -8.85 -0.24 5.21
CA ALA A 104 -8.70 -1.38 4.32
C ALA A 104 -10.05 -2.07 4.05
N VAL A 105 -10.94 -2.11 5.04
CA VAL A 105 -12.33 -2.61 4.89
C VAL A 105 -13.12 -1.69 3.95
N ALA A 106 -13.04 -0.37 4.14
CA ALA A 106 -13.72 0.60 3.30
C ALA A 106 -13.23 0.53 1.83
N THR A 107 -11.92 0.42 1.60
CA THR A 107 -11.36 0.21 0.26
C THR A 107 -11.87 -1.10 -0.35
N ALA A 108 -11.92 -2.18 0.42
CA ALA A 108 -12.44 -3.47 -0.05
C ALA A 108 -13.91 -3.37 -0.47
N MET A 109 -14.74 -2.70 0.33
CA MET A 109 -16.16 -2.47 0.02
C MET A 109 -16.36 -1.57 -1.22
N CYS A 110 -15.55 -0.52 -1.40
CA CYS A 110 -15.60 0.31 -2.61
C CYS A 110 -15.34 -0.53 -3.86
N VAL A 111 -14.25 -1.30 -3.87
CA VAL A 111 -13.89 -2.14 -5.02
C VAL A 111 -14.90 -3.25 -5.26
N LEU A 112 -15.48 -3.85 -4.21
CA LEU A 112 -16.55 -4.86 -4.35
C LEU A 112 -17.81 -4.28 -4.99
N ASN A 113 -18.08 -2.98 -4.76
CA ASN A 113 -19.11 -2.21 -5.44
C ASN A 113 -18.69 -1.71 -6.84
N GLY A 114 -17.46 -2.02 -7.28
CA GLY A 114 -16.90 -1.56 -8.56
C GLY A 114 -16.68 -0.05 -8.59
N ILE A 115 -16.21 0.52 -7.48
CA ILE A 115 -15.86 1.94 -7.35
C ILE A 115 -14.33 2.02 -7.42
N GLU A 116 -13.81 2.73 -8.41
CA GLU A 116 -12.36 2.88 -8.64
C GLU A 116 -11.87 4.30 -8.37
N ASN A 117 -12.77 5.28 -8.34
CA ASN A 117 -12.47 6.69 -8.14
C ASN A 117 -13.67 7.42 -7.51
N SER A 118 -13.48 8.70 -7.19
CA SER A 118 -14.49 9.57 -6.60
C SER A 118 -15.71 9.79 -7.52
N GLU A 119 -15.56 9.79 -8.84
CA GLU A 119 -16.70 9.90 -9.76
C GLU A 119 -17.61 8.67 -9.69
N ASP A 120 -17.02 7.46 -9.67
CA ASP A 120 -17.77 6.21 -9.48
C ASP A 120 -18.51 6.18 -8.15
N TRP A 121 -17.88 6.72 -7.09
CA TRP A 121 -18.47 6.83 -5.77
C TRP A 121 -19.72 7.71 -5.81
N GLU A 122 -19.61 8.93 -6.34
CA GLU A 122 -20.76 9.84 -6.44
C GLU A 122 -21.88 9.30 -7.34
N ALA A 123 -21.53 8.50 -8.36
CA ALA A 123 -22.50 7.87 -9.26
C ALA A 123 -23.28 6.70 -8.64
N LYS A 124 -22.85 6.18 -7.47
CA LYS A 124 -23.44 5.00 -6.79
C LYS A 124 -23.86 5.32 -5.35
N PRO A 125 -24.91 6.12 -5.14
CA PRO A 125 -25.37 6.51 -3.81
C PRO A 125 -25.76 5.30 -2.92
N GLU A 126 -26.19 4.18 -3.51
CA GLU A 126 -26.47 2.94 -2.77
C GLU A 126 -25.24 2.36 -2.08
N ALA A 127 -24.04 2.65 -2.59
CA ALA A 127 -22.79 2.21 -1.97
C ALA A 127 -22.40 3.06 -0.74
N HIS A 128 -23.04 4.22 -0.54
CA HIS A 128 -22.80 5.10 0.61
C HIS A 128 -23.56 4.64 1.86
N GLU A 129 -24.60 3.83 1.65
CA GLU A 129 -25.48 3.32 2.70
C GLU A 129 -24.89 2.09 3.39
N ALA A 130 -25.46 1.73 4.54
CA ALA A 130 -25.08 0.52 5.25
C ALA A 130 -25.40 -0.75 4.44
N GLN A 131 -24.40 -1.60 4.28
CA GLN A 131 -24.46 -2.85 3.52
C GLN A 131 -24.19 -4.05 4.42
N THR A 132 -24.71 -5.21 4.02
CA THR A 132 -24.28 -6.48 4.63
C THR A 132 -22.88 -6.83 4.15
N LEU A 133 -21.99 -7.12 5.10
CA LEU A 133 -20.61 -7.52 4.84
C LEU A 133 -20.38 -8.93 5.40
N TYR A 134 -19.98 -9.85 4.55
CA TYR A 134 -19.54 -11.17 4.95
C TYR A 134 -18.05 -11.15 5.20
N VAL A 135 -17.62 -11.68 6.34
CA VAL A 135 -16.22 -11.74 6.75
C VAL A 135 -15.85 -13.17 7.12
N ARG A 136 -14.66 -13.63 6.76
CA ARG A 136 -14.11 -14.91 7.21
C ARG A 136 -12.62 -14.80 7.45
N ALA A 137 -12.09 -15.63 8.35
CA ALA A 137 -10.67 -15.68 8.61
C ALA A 137 -9.98 -16.59 7.59
N THR A 138 -8.71 -16.31 7.33
CA THR A 138 -7.77 -17.20 6.65
C THR A 138 -6.63 -17.55 7.61
N ALA A 139 -6.07 -18.74 7.47
CA ALA A 139 -4.92 -19.20 8.24
C ALA A 139 -4.03 -20.06 7.35
N GLN A 140 -2.71 -19.83 7.38
CA GLN A 140 -1.76 -20.51 6.51
C GLN A 140 -0.38 -20.65 7.19
N LEU A 141 0.27 -21.78 7.01
CA LEU A 141 1.68 -21.94 7.36
C LEU A 141 2.55 -21.11 6.41
N PRO A 142 3.50 -20.30 6.92
CA PRO A 142 4.37 -19.48 6.08
C PRO A 142 5.08 -20.32 5.00
N GLY A 143 4.91 -19.93 3.73
CA GLY A 143 5.57 -20.58 2.59
C GLY A 143 4.97 -21.93 2.16
N VAL A 144 3.83 -22.35 2.73
CA VAL A 144 3.16 -23.62 2.38
C VAL A 144 1.75 -23.33 1.89
N GLU A 145 1.59 -23.08 0.60
CA GLU A 145 0.30 -22.67 0.02
C GLU A 145 -0.84 -23.66 0.29
N SER A 146 -0.54 -24.97 0.19
CA SER A 146 -1.48 -26.06 0.43
C SER A 146 -2.01 -26.14 1.86
N SER A 147 -1.46 -25.36 2.79
CA SER A 147 -1.92 -25.30 4.18
C SER A 147 -3.04 -24.29 4.42
N LEU A 148 -3.43 -23.49 3.41
CA LEU A 148 -4.48 -22.48 3.59
C LEU A 148 -5.80 -23.10 4.06
N VAL A 149 -6.30 -22.61 5.18
CA VAL A 149 -7.64 -22.91 5.70
C VAL A 149 -8.43 -21.61 5.80
N VAL A 150 -9.71 -21.67 5.46
CA VAL A 150 -10.67 -20.58 5.61
C VAL A 150 -11.78 -20.97 6.58
N SER A 151 -12.29 -20.02 7.35
CA SER A 151 -13.44 -20.27 8.21
C SER A 151 -14.74 -20.19 7.42
N ASP A 152 -15.85 -20.58 8.05
CA ASP A 152 -17.17 -20.18 7.60
C ASP A 152 -17.34 -18.65 7.64
N TRP A 153 -18.31 -18.15 6.88
CA TRP A 153 -18.66 -16.73 6.85
C TRP A 153 -19.39 -16.30 8.11
N VAL A 154 -18.88 -15.25 8.74
CA VAL A 154 -19.61 -14.42 9.70
C VAL A 154 -20.29 -13.27 8.95
N THR A 155 -21.51 -12.92 9.35
CA THR A 155 -22.27 -11.82 8.73
C THR A 155 -22.25 -10.60 9.63
N LEU A 156 -21.84 -9.45 9.08
CA LEU A 156 -22.04 -8.14 9.67
C LEU A 156 -23.21 -7.49 8.92
N ASP A 157 -24.32 -7.25 9.60
CA ASP A 157 -25.60 -6.93 8.97
C ASP A 157 -25.60 -5.53 8.33
N LYS A 158 -24.91 -4.57 8.95
CA LYS A 158 -25.00 -3.14 8.65
C LYS A 158 -23.65 -2.44 8.80
N VAL A 159 -22.79 -2.57 7.80
CA VAL A 159 -21.51 -1.84 7.74
C VAL A 159 -21.66 -0.70 6.74
N GLN A 160 -21.48 0.53 7.20
CA GLN A 160 -21.52 1.72 6.34
C GLN A 160 -20.10 2.15 5.97
N PRO A 161 -19.72 2.07 4.69
CA PRO A 161 -18.41 2.50 4.24
C PRO A 161 -18.34 4.02 4.01
N TYR A 162 -17.14 4.49 3.73
CA TYR A 162 -16.85 5.80 3.14
C TYR A 162 -15.93 5.59 1.92
N PHE A 163 -15.79 6.61 1.07
CA PHE A 163 -14.86 6.53 -0.05
C PHE A 163 -13.41 6.42 0.45
N ALA A 164 -12.78 5.28 0.19
CA ALA A 164 -11.44 4.96 0.67
C ALA A 164 -10.57 4.32 -0.40
N VAL A 165 -10.94 4.44 -1.68
CA VAL A 165 -10.05 4.01 -2.76
C VAL A 165 -8.91 5.04 -2.83
N PRO A 166 -7.65 4.64 -2.59
CA PRO A 166 -6.55 5.56 -2.76
C PRO A 166 -6.51 6.01 -4.22
N GLU A 167 -6.48 7.31 -4.45
CA GLU A 167 -6.27 7.89 -5.78
C GLU A 167 -4.82 8.38 -5.87
N PRO A 168 -4.17 8.30 -7.04
CA PRO A 168 -2.85 8.88 -7.23
C PRO A 168 -2.84 10.36 -6.84
N GLY A 169 -1.92 10.72 -5.94
CA GLY A 169 -1.67 12.13 -5.65
C GLY A 169 -1.24 12.87 -6.92
N PHE A 170 -1.41 14.19 -6.92
CA PHE A 170 -0.91 15.02 -8.01
C PHE A 170 -0.31 16.34 -7.52
N ILE A 171 0.52 16.92 -8.36
CA ILE A 171 1.01 18.29 -8.24
C ILE A 171 0.67 19.06 -9.51
N TYR A 172 0.58 20.38 -9.41
CA TYR A 172 0.32 21.26 -10.53
C TYR A 172 1.60 21.80 -11.14
N ILE A 173 1.63 21.99 -12.46
CA ILE A 173 2.61 22.82 -13.14
C ILE A 173 1.97 24.17 -13.50
N LEU A 174 2.60 25.26 -13.07
CA LEU A 174 2.19 26.62 -13.42
C LEU A 174 3.32 27.28 -14.20
N GLY A 175 2.99 27.90 -15.32
CA GLY A 175 4.01 28.46 -16.20
C GLY A 175 3.49 29.21 -17.41
N THR A 176 4.43 29.54 -18.28
CA THR A 176 4.17 30.03 -19.65
C THR A 176 3.24 29.12 -20.44
N CYS A 177 3.24 27.82 -20.15
CA CYS A 177 2.40 26.82 -20.81
C CYS A 177 0.89 26.98 -20.53
N ASN A 178 0.51 27.62 -19.43
CA ASN A 178 -0.88 27.85 -19.05
C ASN A 178 -1.18 29.31 -18.66
N GLY A 179 -0.27 30.23 -18.96
CA GLY A 179 -0.47 31.66 -18.76
C GLY A 179 -0.40 32.11 -17.30
N TRP A 180 0.26 31.34 -16.42
CA TRP A 180 0.44 31.67 -15.00
C TRP A 180 -0.88 31.99 -14.27
N PRO A 181 -1.84 31.03 -14.22
CA PRO A 181 -3.07 31.25 -13.47
C PRO A 181 -2.75 31.43 -11.97
N THR A 182 -3.57 32.21 -11.25
CA THR A 182 -3.42 32.37 -9.80
C THR A 182 -3.53 31.00 -9.11
N PRO A 183 -2.61 30.60 -8.22
CA PRO A 183 -2.66 29.30 -7.55
C PRO A 183 -3.72 29.32 -6.44
N ASP A 184 -4.98 29.35 -6.82
CA ASP A 184 -6.13 29.25 -5.91
C ASP A 184 -7.19 28.31 -6.49
N ALA A 185 -8.21 28.00 -5.68
CA ALA A 185 -9.27 27.07 -6.06
C ALA A 185 -10.03 27.45 -7.34
N THR A 186 -10.04 28.73 -7.74
CA THR A 186 -10.74 29.16 -8.98
C THR A 186 -10.00 28.74 -10.25
N SER A 187 -8.70 28.49 -10.15
CA SER A 187 -7.86 28.05 -11.27
C SER A 187 -7.82 26.53 -11.45
N ALA A 188 -8.38 25.74 -10.51
CA ALA A 188 -8.30 24.28 -10.54
C ALA A 188 -8.80 23.68 -11.86
N GLY A 189 -9.90 24.19 -12.41
CA GLY A 189 -10.43 23.74 -13.70
C GLY A 189 -9.50 24.02 -14.88
N ALA A 190 -8.84 25.19 -14.90
CA ALA A 190 -7.87 25.55 -15.95
C ALA A 190 -6.56 24.76 -15.84
N LEU A 191 -6.27 24.21 -14.66
CA LEU A 191 -5.08 23.42 -14.37
C LEU A 191 -5.31 21.91 -14.48
N ALA A 192 -6.52 21.45 -14.84
CA ALA A 192 -6.86 20.02 -14.86
C ALA A 192 -5.93 19.18 -15.74
N ASP A 193 -5.52 19.72 -16.90
CA ASP A 193 -4.58 19.10 -17.84
C ASP A 193 -3.10 19.41 -17.53
N TRP A 194 -2.84 20.22 -16.50
CA TRP A 194 -1.52 20.67 -16.07
C TRP A 194 -1.16 20.07 -14.71
N ARG A 195 -1.39 18.76 -14.58
CA ARG A 195 -1.08 17.96 -13.40
C ARG A 195 -0.10 16.84 -13.72
N LEU A 196 0.80 16.59 -12.78
CA LEU A 196 1.64 15.39 -12.75
C LEU A 196 1.08 14.46 -11.67
N PHE A 197 0.97 13.19 -11.96
CA PHE A 197 0.32 12.20 -11.08
C PHE A 197 1.33 11.19 -10.57
N GLU A 198 1.08 10.65 -9.38
CA GLU A 198 1.71 9.41 -8.94
C GLU A 198 1.29 8.23 -9.83
N SER A 199 2.06 7.14 -9.77
CA SER A 199 1.65 5.89 -10.40
C SER A 199 0.44 5.30 -9.66
N GLN A 200 -0.50 4.71 -10.41
CA GLN A 200 -1.58 3.87 -9.86
C GLN A 200 -1.05 2.68 -9.03
N THR A 201 0.18 2.24 -9.30
CA THR A 201 0.83 1.13 -8.57
C THR A 201 1.73 1.61 -7.41
N ALA A 202 1.90 2.92 -7.26
CA ALA A 202 2.75 3.53 -6.24
C ALA A 202 2.11 4.81 -5.66
N ILE A 203 0.84 4.70 -5.25
CA ILE A 203 0.11 5.79 -4.57
C ILE A 203 0.78 6.10 -3.22
N GLY A 204 0.98 7.39 -2.93
CA GLY A 204 1.74 7.87 -1.78
C GLY A 204 3.26 7.81 -1.94
N SER A 205 3.76 7.52 -3.16
CA SER A 205 5.19 7.50 -3.45
C SER A 205 5.84 8.89 -3.39
N ASN A 206 5.08 9.98 -3.51
CA ASN A 206 5.56 11.34 -3.73
C ASN A 206 6.46 11.47 -4.98
N VAL A 207 6.25 10.61 -5.97
CA VAL A 207 6.90 10.65 -7.28
C VAL A 207 5.82 10.87 -8.34
N TYR A 208 5.89 12.03 -9.00
CA TYR A 208 4.86 12.51 -9.92
C TYR A 208 5.40 12.58 -11.34
N THR A 209 4.66 12.04 -12.31
CA THR A 209 5.02 12.08 -13.73
C THR A 209 3.90 12.73 -14.55
N GLY A 210 4.28 13.53 -15.53
CA GLY A 210 3.35 14.11 -16.50
C GLY A 210 3.99 14.29 -17.87
N VAL A 211 3.16 14.24 -18.91
CA VAL A 211 3.55 14.52 -20.29
C VAL A 211 2.72 15.68 -20.80
N PHE A 212 3.39 16.71 -21.29
CA PHE A 212 2.76 17.97 -21.66
C PHE A 212 3.19 18.40 -23.05
N ASP A 213 2.30 19.07 -23.79
CA ASP A 213 2.68 19.84 -24.96
C ASP A 213 3.16 21.23 -24.51
N MET A 214 4.46 21.44 -24.50
CA MET A 214 5.06 22.66 -23.95
C MET A 214 5.33 23.70 -25.05
N PRO A 215 5.14 25.00 -24.77
CA PRO A 215 5.57 26.05 -25.69
C PRO A 215 7.10 26.09 -25.82
N ALA A 216 7.59 26.81 -26.82
CA ALA A 216 9.01 27.15 -26.91
C ALA A 216 9.44 28.01 -25.71
N ALA A 217 10.71 27.86 -25.30
CA ALA A 217 11.28 28.55 -24.15
C ALA A 217 10.39 28.49 -22.88
N PRO A 218 9.94 27.30 -22.44
CA PRO A 218 9.00 27.20 -21.35
C PRO A 218 9.66 27.61 -20.03
N VAL A 219 8.92 28.40 -19.27
CA VAL A 219 9.22 28.77 -17.89
C VAL A 219 8.08 28.28 -17.01
N PHE A 220 8.40 27.53 -15.94
CA PHE A 220 7.40 26.97 -15.04
C PHE A 220 7.94 26.67 -13.64
N ARG A 221 7.03 26.41 -12.70
CA ARG A 221 7.28 25.86 -11.36
C ARG A 221 6.11 24.98 -10.93
N PHE A 222 6.23 24.32 -9.77
CA PHE A 222 5.26 23.34 -9.30
C PHE A 222 4.54 23.81 -8.03
N TYR A 223 3.30 23.35 -7.86
CA TYR A 223 2.51 23.57 -6.66
C TYR A 223 1.93 22.26 -6.14
N THR A 224 2.10 21.97 -4.84
CA THR A 224 1.47 20.82 -4.18
C THR A 224 0.03 21.11 -3.75
N ALA A 225 -0.35 22.39 -3.64
CA ALA A 225 -1.71 22.84 -3.40
C ALA A 225 -1.92 24.27 -3.93
N LEU A 226 -3.17 24.62 -4.23
CA LEU A 226 -3.56 25.94 -4.77
C LEU A 226 -4.01 26.86 -3.62
N GLU A 227 -3.04 27.37 -2.86
CA GLU A 227 -3.27 28.17 -1.63
C GLU A 227 -2.56 29.54 -1.65
N GLY A 228 -2.21 30.04 -2.83
CA GLY A 228 -1.52 31.32 -3.03
C GLY A 228 -0.07 31.17 -3.48
N TRP A 229 0.52 32.30 -3.91
CA TRP A 229 1.83 32.33 -4.58
C TRP A 229 3.02 31.99 -3.68
N ASP A 230 2.86 32.13 -2.36
CA ASP A 230 3.95 32.11 -1.39
C ASP A 230 4.03 30.81 -0.59
N VAL A 231 3.10 29.87 -0.82
CA VAL A 231 3.04 28.56 -0.14
C VAL A 231 2.99 27.44 -1.16
N ASN A 232 3.40 26.24 -0.75
CA ASN A 232 3.29 25.01 -1.54
C ASN A 232 4.01 25.05 -2.90
N SER A 233 4.92 26.02 -3.10
CA SER A 233 5.63 26.26 -4.36
C SER A 233 7.00 25.59 -4.36
N PHE A 234 7.35 24.94 -5.47
CA PHE A 234 8.64 24.29 -5.69
C PHE A 234 9.20 24.64 -7.06
N GLY A 235 10.48 24.98 -7.12
CA GLY A 235 11.16 25.26 -8.37
C GLY A 235 12.67 25.24 -8.26
N SER A 236 13.37 26.13 -8.98
CA SER A 236 14.83 26.10 -9.10
C SER A 236 15.57 26.64 -7.86
N GLN A 237 14.95 27.58 -7.13
CA GLN A 237 15.55 28.28 -5.99
C GLN A 237 14.47 28.97 -5.13
N ALA A 238 14.90 29.58 -4.02
CA ALA A 238 14.00 30.32 -3.12
C ALA A 238 13.48 31.61 -3.77
N GLU A 239 14.36 32.35 -4.43
CA GLU A 239 14.11 33.68 -4.99
C GLU A 239 13.15 33.63 -6.20
N ASP A 240 12.26 34.61 -6.28
CA ASP A 240 11.21 34.72 -7.33
C ASP A 240 11.78 35.24 -8.66
N ASN A 241 12.75 34.51 -9.22
CA ASN A 241 13.27 34.74 -10.57
C ASN A 241 13.61 33.41 -11.25
N PRO A 242 13.57 33.34 -12.59
CA PRO A 242 13.93 32.13 -13.32
C PRO A 242 15.43 31.83 -13.22
N ILE A 243 15.77 30.55 -13.29
CA ILE A 243 17.12 30.04 -13.63
C ILE A 243 17.01 29.30 -14.95
N ASP A 244 17.93 29.63 -15.87
CA ASP A 244 18.02 28.98 -17.18
C ASP A 244 18.76 27.64 -17.09
N TYR A 245 18.19 26.63 -17.74
CA TYR A 245 18.74 25.29 -17.90
C TYR A 245 18.66 24.87 -19.36
N THR A 246 19.55 23.97 -19.77
CA THR A 246 19.60 23.42 -21.12
C THR A 246 19.41 21.91 -21.07
N LEU A 247 18.53 21.39 -21.94
CA LEU A 247 18.43 19.96 -22.16
C LEU A 247 19.65 19.49 -22.97
N THR A 248 20.51 18.66 -22.36
CA THR A 248 21.62 18.01 -23.07
C THR A 248 21.14 16.66 -23.58
N ASP A 249 21.29 16.41 -24.88
CA ASP A 249 20.73 15.22 -25.55
C ASP A 249 19.23 15.01 -25.28
N GLY A 250 18.50 16.13 -25.18
CA GLY A 250 17.07 16.14 -24.93
C GLY A 250 16.68 15.83 -23.47
N GLN A 251 17.61 15.85 -22.52
CA GLN A 251 17.33 15.57 -21.11
C GLN A 251 18.04 16.55 -20.17
N TRP A 252 17.45 16.74 -18.98
CA TRP A 252 18.06 17.46 -17.87
C TRP A 252 17.55 16.90 -16.55
N GLN A 253 18.42 16.92 -15.53
CA GLN A 253 18.10 16.53 -14.17
C GLN A 253 18.62 17.58 -13.19
N GLY A 254 17.88 17.80 -12.10
CA GLY A 254 18.26 18.78 -11.10
C GLY A 254 17.56 18.61 -9.77
N LYS A 255 17.75 19.62 -8.92
CA LYS A 255 17.10 19.71 -7.61
C LYS A 255 15.92 20.67 -7.69
N LEU A 256 14.89 20.34 -6.93
CA LEU A 256 13.79 21.23 -6.59
C LEU A 256 14.06 21.86 -5.23
N VAL A 257 13.64 23.11 -5.10
CA VAL A 257 13.75 23.91 -3.89
C VAL A 257 12.37 24.44 -3.57
N ALA A 258 11.95 24.30 -2.32
CA ALA A 258 10.76 24.99 -1.83
C ALA A 258 11.00 26.51 -1.95
N GLY A 259 10.23 27.17 -2.80
CA GLY A 259 10.59 28.49 -3.29
C GLY A 259 9.86 28.91 -4.54
N LYS A 260 10.12 30.15 -4.97
CA LYS A 260 9.43 30.78 -6.09
C LYS A 260 10.25 30.77 -7.38
N GLY A 261 11.51 30.35 -7.33
CA GLY A 261 12.38 30.33 -8.50
C GLY A 261 11.83 29.42 -9.58
N SER A 262 11.67 29.93 -10.79
CA SER A 262 11.14 29.13 -11.90
C SER A 262 12.26 28.41 -12.63
N LEU A 263 11.94 27.24 -13.20
CA LEU A 263 12.81 26.58 -14.17
C LEU A 263 12.52 27.17 -15.54
N SER A 264 13.57 27.60 -16.24
CA SER A 264 13.49 28.18 -17.59
C SER A 264 14.32 27.33 -18.55
N PHE A 265 13.75 26.96 -19.70
CA PHE A 265 14.43 26.19 -20.74
C PHE A 265 14.48 26.98 -22.05
N PRO A 266 15.28 28.07 -22.15
CA PRO A 266 15.21 29.03 -23.24
C PRO A 266 15.47 28.42 -24.63
N ASP A 267 16.28 27.35 -24.69
CA ASP A 267 16.65 26.68 -25.94
C ASP A 267 15.64 25.59 -26.38
N TYR A 268 14.59 25.34 -25.58
CA TYR A 268 13.59 24.32 -25.93
C TYR A 268 12.70 24.82 -27.08
N PRO A 269 12.60 24.10 -28.20
CA PRO A 269 11.87 24.57 -29.38
C PRO A 269 10.34 24.50 -29.25
N GLY A 270 9.83 23.89 -28.18
CA GLY A 270 8.41 23.55 -28.01
C GLY A 270 8.11 22.11 -28.44
N GLY A 271 6.93 21.61 -28.07
CA GLY A 271 6.46 20.26 -28.31
C GLY A 271 6.43 19.41 -27.03
N THR A 272 6.24 18.10 -27.21
CA THR A 272 6.05 17.15 -26.10
C THR A 272 7.23 17.09 -25.14
N MET A 273 6.96 17.27 -23.85
CA MET A 273 7.93 17.20 -22.76
C MET A 273 7.41 16.26 -21.67
N THR A 274 8.22 15.30 -21.25
CA THR A 274 7.96 14.48 -20.05
C THR A 274 8.68 15.09 -18.86
N ILE A 275 7.97 15.23 -17.75
CA ILE A 275 8.49 15.76 -16.49
C ILE A 275 8.24 14.72 -15.40
N MET A 276 9.26 14.44 -14.60
CA MET A 276 9.17 13.63 -13.40
C MET A 276 9.68 14.42 -12.21
N VAL A 277 8.91 14.45 -11.12
CA VAL A 277 9.22 15.15 -9.87
C VAL A 277 9.21 14.14 -8.74
N ASN A 278 10.28 14.08 -7.95
CA ASN A 278 10.35 13.28 -6.74
C ASN A 278 10.49 14.24 -5.54
N LEU A 279 9.47 14.32 -4.70
CA LEU A 279 9.48 15.22 -3.54
C LEU A 279 10.15 14.59 -2.31
N ASN A 280 10.45 13.28 -2.31
CA ASN A 280 11.21 12.67 -1.22
C ASN A 280 12.68 13.12 -1.24
N ASP A 281 13.25 13.26 -2.44
CA ASP A 281 14.64 13.69 -2.64
C ASP A 281 14.77 15.11 -3.18
N ASN A 282 13.63 15.79 -3.35
CA ASN A 282 13.48 17.08 -4.01
C ASN A 282 14.26 17.13 -5.33
N SER A 283 13.96 16.22 -6.25
CA SER A 283 14.57 16.16 -7.57
C SER A 283 13.56 16.26 -8.70
N ILE A 284 14.09 16.61 -9.86
CA ILE A 284 13.32 16.72 -11.10
C ILE A 284 14.13 16.15 -12.25
N GLN A 285 13.42 15.51 -13.18
CA GLN A 285 13.92 15.14 -14.50
C GLN A 285 12.99 15.72 -15.56
N VAL A 286 13.58 16.32 -16.59
CA VAL A 286 12.88 16.90 -17.75
C VAL A 286 13.46 16.24 -18.99
N MET A 287 12.58 15.73 -19.85
CA MET A 287 12.95 15.02 -21.07
C MET A 287 12.10 15.50 -22.24
N SER A 288 12.73 15.69 -23.39
CA SER A 288 12.03 15.93 -24.65
C SER A 288 11.39 14.64 -25.18
N GLY A 289 10.18 14.77 -25.70
CA GLY A 289 9.31 13.70 -26.17
C GLY A 289 8.45 13.08 -25.07
N ASP A 290 7.58 12.16 -25.47
CA ASP A 290 6.90 11.24 -24.55
C ASP A 290 7.88 10.14 -24.14
N ARG A 291 8.23 10.12 -22.85
CA ARG A 291 9.19 9.19 -22.24
C ARG A 291 8.55 8.40 -21.10
N ARG A 292 7.22 8.28 -21.07
CA ARG A 292 6.55 7.39 -20.12
C ARG A 292 7.17 6.00 -20.25
N THR A 293 7.77 5.53 -19.16
CA THR A 293 8.04 4.11 -19.01
C THR A 293 6.68 3.43 -18.96
N THR A 294 6.43 2.44 -19.81
CA THR A 294 5.25 1.59 -19.67
C THR A 294 5.33 0.93 -18.29
N GLU A 295 4.49 1.40 -17.36
CA GLU A 295 4.24 0.74 -16.07
C GLU A 295 3.36 -0.50 -16.27
#